data_AF-A0A2V8R661-F1
#
_entry.id   AF-A0A2V8R661-F1
#
_cell.length_a   1.000
_cell.length_b   1.000
_cell.length_c   1.000
_cell.angle_alpha   90.00
_cell.angle_beta   90.00
_cell.angle_gamma   90.00
#
_symmetry.space_group_name_H-M   'P 1'
#
loop_
_entity.id
_entity.type
_entity.pdbx_description
1 polymer ?
#
loop_
_entity_poly.entity_id
_entity_poly.type
_entity_poly.pdbx_seq_one_letter_code
_entity_poly.pdbx_strand_id
1 'polypeptide(L)'
;MVSHISGWLAWPLIMLAEKVNWLMTHLVDPFSRLGIASIRLPHYSGWPGVVYLLYYLPLAFLIFALARWNPLRPVSITRVASGTLSPRRVRIAAVAFIATLAVIVLHPFSAARPDGKLHVDFLDVGQGDCALLTMPDGTTLMIDGGGRPNMNRDGLDDTDSDEPFQRDTRSIGEGVVSEFLWARGLDQIDYLLPTHADADHIDGLNDVARNFKVRSAIVARTPPDDPEYARFAATMKAAGLSIEKIGAGDILHFGNVAAEVLWPPPSADVKAPSENNDGLVVRIRFGDKALLFTADIEKQAERAILSEGVDVRSDIVKVAHHGSRTSSTPAFVAASHPSLAIISVGRTSIFG
;
A
#
# COMPACT_ATOMS: atom_id res chain seq x y z
N MET A 1 -38.09 23.26 -44.20
CA MET A 1 -39.24 23.23 -43.27
C MET A 1 -39.33 21.92 -42.51
N VAL A 2 -39.32 20.76 -43.19
CA VAL A 2 -39.36 19.42 -42.54
C VAL A 2 -38.19 19.15 -41.60
N SER A 3 -36.96 19.58 -41.95
CA SER A 3 -35.77 19.46 -41.09
C SER A 3 -35.84 20.27 -39.79
N HIS A 4 -36.47 21.45 -39.83
CA HIS A 4 -36.65 22.29 -38.64
C HIS A 4 -37.72 21.72 -37.71
N ILE A 5 -38.79 21.13 -38.27
CA ILE A 5 -39.85 20.47 -37.49
C ILE A 5 -39.30 19.18 -36.84
N SER A 6 -38.50 18.39 -37.57
CA SER A 6 -37.90 17.18 -37.00
C SER A 6 -36.90 17.49 -35.88
N GLY A 7 -36.09 18.56 -36.03
CA GLY A 7 -35.19 19.02 -34.97
C GLY A 7 -35.94 19.47 -33.71
N TRP A 8 -37.04 20.20 -33.89
CA TRP A 8 -37.87 20.67 -32.78
C TRP A 8 -38.58 19.52 -32.02
N LEU A 9 -39.02 18.49 -32.74
CA LEU A 9 -39.63 17.29 -32.15
C LEU A 9 -38.60 16.33 -31.53
N ALA A 10 -37.38 16.28 -32.06
CA ALA A 10 -36.30 15.44 -31.52
C ALA A 10 -35.62 16.04 -30.28
N TRP A 11 -35.62 17.37 -30.14
CA TRP A 11 -34.95 18.07 -29.05
C TRP A 11 -35.34 17.59 -27.63
N PRO A 12 -36.62 17.37 -27.29
CA PRO A 12 -37.00 16.85 -25.97
C PRO A 12 -36.48 15.43 -25.71
N LEU A 13 -36.42 14.59 -26.76
CA LEU A 13 -35.89 13.23 -26.66
C LEU A 13 -34.38 13.22 -26.49
N ILE A 14 -33.67 14.11 -27.19
CA ILE A 14 -32.22 14.30 -27.03
C ILE A 14 -31.91 14.76 -25.60
N MET A 15 -32.62 15.79 -25.11
CA MET A 15 -32.46 16.30 -23.75
C MET A 15 -32.78 15.25 -22.68
N LEU A 16 -33.77 14.40 -22.92
CA LEU A 16 -34.09 13.29 -22.02
C LEU A 16 -32.98 12.23 -22.04
N ALA A 17 -32.48 11.85 -23.22
CA ALA A 17 -31.39 10.90 -23.37
C ALA A 17 -30.10 11.41 -22.72
N GLU A 18 -29.75 12.69 -22.90
CA GLU A 18 -28.61 13.33 -22.24
C GLU A 18 -28.75 13.33 -20.72
N LYS A 19 -29.94 13.65 -20.19
CA LYS A 19 -30.19 13.60 -18.74
C LYS A 19 -30.14 12.19 -18.17
N VAL A 20 -30.66 11.19 -18.88
CA VAL A 20 -30.57 9.79 -18.48
C VAL A 20 -29.12 9.32 -18.53
N ASN A 21 -28.38 9.69 -19.57
CA ASN A 21 -26.96 9.36 -19.68
C ASN A 21 -26.15 10.02 -18.56
N TRP A 22 -26.36 11.31 -18.30
CA TRP A 22 -25.74 12.03 -17.18
C TRP A 22 -26.08 11.38 -15.84
N LEU A 23 -27.34 11.01 -15.64
CA LEU A 23 -27.77 10.34 -14.41
C LEU A 23 -27.13 8.96 -14.28
N MET A 24 -27.03 8.17 -15.36
CA MET A 24 -26.40 6.86 -15.33
C MET A 24 -24.90 6.94 -15.04
N THR A 25 -24.20 7.91 -15.61
CA THR A 25 -22.77 8.11 -15.35
C THR A 25 -22.51 8.59 -13.92
N HIS A 26 -23.32 9.53 -13.42
CA HIS A 26 -23.14 10.13 -12.09
C HIS A 26 -23.90 9.40 -10.98
N LEU A 27 -24.64 8.33 -11.28
CA LEU A 27 -25.33 7.54 -10.25
C LEU A 27 -24.33 6.89 -9.29
N VAL A 28 -23.12 6.60 -9.80
CA VAL A 28 -22.05 5.91 -9.08
C VAL A 28 -21.20 6.90 -8.27
N ASP A 29 -21.18 8.19 -8.63
CA ASP A 29 -20.38 9.24 -7.98
C ASP A 29 -20.56 9.32 -6.47
N PRO A 30 -21.78 9.28 -5.90
CA PRO A 30 -21.94 9.29 -4.46
C PRO A 30 -21.26 8.08 -3.81
N PHE A 31 -21.32 6.91 -4.44
CA PHE A 31 -20.73 5.68 -3.92
C PHE A 31 -19.20 5.66 -4.05
N SER A 32 -18.65 6.22 -5.13
CA SER A 32 -17.20 6.36 -5.30
C SER A 32 -16.61 7.41 -4.36
N ARG A 33 -17.30 8.53 -4.13
CA ARG A 33 -16.86 9.60 -3.23
C ARG A 33 -17.01 9.27 -1.75
N LEU A 34 -17.97 8.41 -1.39
CA LEU A 34 -18.21 8.07 0.01
C LEU A 34 -17.06 7.26 0.62
N GLY A 35 -16.15 6.65 -0.17
CA GLY A 35 -15.02 5.86 0.35
C GLY A 35 -15.41 4.61 1.17
N ILE A 36 -16.72 4.40 1.41
CA ILE A 36 -17.29 3.30 2.20
C ILE A 36 -17.70 2.13 1.28
N ALA A 37 -17.73 2.33 -0.05
CA ALA A 37 -18.20 1.32 -1.00
C ALA A 37 -17.20 0.17 -1.23
N SER A 38 -15.94 0.32 -0.83
CA SER A 38 -14.90 -0.71 -0.95
C SER A 38 -14.52 -1.24 0.42
N ILE A 39 -15.24 -2.27 0.89
CA ILE A 39 -14.76 -3.10 2.00
C ILE A 39 -13.76 -4.10 1.41
N ARG A 40 -12.47 -3.90 1.66
CA ARG A 40 -11.45 -4.90 1.32
C ARG A 40 -11.32 -5.87 2.48
N LEU A 41 -11.71 -7.13 2.23
CA LEU A 41 -11.68 -8.17 3.25
C LEU A 41 -10.22 -8.61 3.48
N PRO A 42 -9.77 -8.72 4.74
CA PRO A 42 -8.47 -9.29 5.04
C PRO A 42 -8.38 -10.74 4.55
N HIS A 43 -7.20 -11.12 4.07
CA HIS A 43 -6.94 -12.50 3.69
C HIS A 43 -6.49 -13.30 4.92
N TYR A 44 -7.29 -14.31 5.31
CA TYR A 44 -6.97 -15.19 6.43
C TYR A 44 -6.20 -16.42 5.95
N SER A 45 -4.91 -16.48 6.23
CA SER A 45 -4.06 -17.64 5.95
C SER A 45 -3.71 -18.42 7.23
N GLY A 46 -3.14 -19.62 7.09
CA GLY A 46 -2.75 -20.46 8.22
C GLY A 46 -3.94 -20.91 9.08
N TRP A 47 -3.76 -20.97 10.40
CA TRP A 47 -4.81 -21.36 11.34
C TRP A 47 -6.04 -20.43 11.33
N PRO A 48 -5.90 -19.09 11.26
CA PRO A 48 -7.03 -18.19 11.06
C PRO A 48 -7.93 -18.52 9.85
N GLY A 49 -7.40 -19.20 8.82
CA GLY A 49 -8.18 -19.64 7.64
C GLY A 49 -9.34 -20.57 7.97
N VAL A 50 -9.38 -21.18 9.17
CA VAL A 50 -10.53 -21.95 9.67
C VAL A 50 -11.82 -21.11 9.71
N VAL A 51 -11.73 -19.78 9.79
CA VAL A 51 -12.90 -18.89 9.72
C VAL A 51 -13.69 -19.06 8.42
N TYR A 52 -13.02 -19.36 7.30
CA TYR A 52 -13.70 -19.61 6.03
C TYR A 52 -14.48 -20.92 6.06
N LEU A 53 -13.94 -21.97 6.70
CA LEU A 53 -14.69 -23.22 6.92
C LEU A 53 -15.93 -22.98 7.79
N LEU A 54 -15.76 -22.23 8.89
CA LEU A 54 -16.86 -21.88 9.79
C LEU A 54 -17.91 -20.98 9.13
N TYR A 55 -17.54 -20.21 8.11
CA TYR A 55 -18.44 -19.42 7.29
C TYR A 55 -19.19 -20.28 6.25
N TYR A 56 -18.49 -21.17 5.55
CA TYR A 56 -19.08 -21.99 4.49
C TYR A 56 -19.99 -23.10 5.01
N LEU A 57 -19.75 -23.67 6.19
CA LEU A 57 -20.61 -24.70 6.78
C LEU A 57 -22.07 -24.24 7.01
N PRO A 58 -22.35 -23.14 7.74
CA PRO A 58 -23.71 -22.65 7.91
C PRO A 58 -24.30 -22.13 6.59
N LEU A 59 -23.49 -21.51 5.71
CA LEU A 59 -23.95 -21.09 4.39
C LEU A 59 -24.43 -22.28 3.54
N ALA A 60 -23.63 -23.36 3.48
CA ALA A 60 -24.00 -24.58 2.76
C ALA A 60 -25.27 -25.21 3.33
N PHE A 61 -25.43 -25.22 4.67
CA PHE A 61 -26.67 -25.69 5.30
C PHE A 61 -27.87 -24.81 4.93
N LEU A 62 -27.72 -23.48 4.89
CA LEU A 62 -28.79 -22.56 4.50
C LEU A 62 -29.18 -22.74 3.03
N ILE A 63 -28.21 -22.89 2.13
CA ILE A 63 -28.46 -23.20 0.71
C ILE A 63 -29.20 -24.54 0.59
N PHE A 64 -28.76 -25.57 1.31
CA PHE A 64 -29.45 -26.86 1.35
C PHE A 64 -30.88 -26.73 1.88
N ALA A 65 -31.10 -25.96 2.95
CA ALA A 65 -32.40 -25.73 3.53
C ALA A 65 -33.33 -24.99 2.57
N LEU A 66 -32.81 -23.98 1.86
CA LEU A 66 -33.54 -23.23 0.84
C LEU A 66 -33.90 -24.13 -0.36
N ALA A 67 -32.96 -24.93 -0.85
CA ALA A 67 -33.20 -25.87 -1.95
C ALA A 67 -34.23 -26.96 -1.62
N ARG A 68 -34.37 -27.30 -0.34
CA ARG A 68 -35.38 -28.25 0.16
C ARG A 68 -36.66 -27.56 0.65
N TRP A 69 -36.70 -26.23 0.64
CA TRP A 69 -37.88 -25.48 1.06
C TRP A 69 -38.98 -25.63 0.02
N ASN A 70 -40.07 -26.29 0.41
CA ASN A 70 -41.25 -26.42 -0.42
C ASN A 70 -42.48 -25.98 0.39
N PRO A 71 -42.88 -24.69 0.28
CA PRO A 71 -43.99 -24.14 1.05
C PRO A 71 -45.36 -24.72 0.65
N LEU A 72 -45.45 -25.47 -0.45
CA LEU A 72 -46.70 -26.04 -0.98
C LEU A 72 -46.85 -27.54 -0.65
N ARG A 73 -45.97 -28.13 0.17
CA ARG A 73 -46.08 -29.55 0.55
C ARG A 73 -47.30 -29.81 1.43
N PRO A 74 -48.14 -30.82 1.12
CA PRO A 74 -49.31 -31.15 1.92
C PRO A 74 -48.94 -31.54 3.36
N VAL A 75 -49.71 -31.04 4.32
CA VAL A 75 -49.49 -31.19 5.78
C VAL A 75 -49.55 -32.64 6.26
N SER A 76 -50.14 -33.57 5.49
CA SER A 76 -50.22 -34.99 5.84
C SER A 76 -48.89 -35.76 5.69
N ILE A 77 -47.92 -35.24 4.93
CA ILE A 77 -46.64 -35.90 4.63
C ILE A 77 -45.47 -35.27 5.44
N THR A 78 -45.67 -34.09 6.04
CA THR A 78 -44.59 -33.29 6.67
C THR A 78 -44.07 -33.83 8.00
N ARG A 79 -44.81 -34.69 8.71
CA ARG A 79 -44.37 -35.26 10.01
C ARG A 79 -43.23 -36.28 9.91
N VAL A 80 -43.04 -36.92 8.74
CA VAL A 80 -42.09 -38.04 8.59
C VAL A 80 -40.71 -37.60 8.08
N ALA A 81 -40.58 -36.40 7.49
CA ALA A 81 -39.39 -36.02 6.72
C ALA A 81 -38.54 -34.85 7.27
N SER A 82 -38.83 -34.29 8.45
CA SER A 82 -38.35 -32.93 8.83
C SER A 82 -37.33 -32.84 9.99
N GLY A 83 -36.68 -33.92 10.39
CA GLY A 83 -35.69 -33.89 11.49
C GLY A 83 -34.47 -32.99 11.22
N THR A 84 -34.07 -32.83 9.96
CA THR A 84 -32.90 -32.04 9.54
C THR A 84 -33.19 -30.56 9.31
N LEU A 85 -34.42 -30.19 8.93
CA LEU A 85 -34.82 -28.82 8.55
C LEU A 85 -35.70 -28.13 9.60
N SER A 86 -35.52 -28.45 10.88
CA SER A 86 -36.27 -27.77 11.95
C SER A 86 -36.01 -26.25 11.91
N PRO A 87 -37.03 -25.40 12.17
CA PRO A 87 -36.87 -23.94 12.20
C PRO A 87 -35.76 -23.48 13.17
N ARG A 88 -35.56 -24.22 14.27
CA ARG A 88 -34.48 -23.96 15.23
C ARG A 88 -33.10 -24.12 14.59
N ARG A 89 -32.85 -25.18 13.81
CA ARG A 89 -31.56 -25.41 13.13
C ARG A 89 -31.30 -24.35 12.06
N VAL A 90 -32.32 -23.96 11.29
CA VAL A 90 -32.20 -22.87 10.29
C VAL A 90 -31.85 -21.54 10.95
N ARG A 91 -32.51 -21.19 12.07
CA ARG A 91 -32.16 -19.99 12.84
C ARG A 91 -30.73 -20.04 13.38
N ILE A 92 -30.30 -21.17 13.94
CA ILE A 92 -28.92 -21.34 14.43
C ILE A 92 -27.92 -21.16 13.28
N ALA A 93 -28.15 -21.77 12.13
CA ALA A 93 -27.28 -21.62 10.96
C ALA A 93 -27.26 -20.18 10.44
N ALA A 94 -28.40 -19.49 10.40
CA ALA A 94 -28.47 -18.08 10.01
C ALA A 94 -27.68 -17.18 10.97
N VAL A 95 -27.84 -17.38 12.28
CA VAL A 95 -27.08 -16.63 13.30
C VAL A 95 -25.58 -16.94 13.19
N ALA A 96 -25.19 -18.20 13.02
CA ALA A 96 -23.79 -18.59 12.85
C ALA A 96 -23.18 -17.98 11.57
N PHE A 97 -23.91 -18.00 10.46
CA PHE A 97 -23.52 -17.36 9.21
C PHE A 97 -23.31 -15.84 9.39
N ILE A 98 -24.28 -15.13 9.97
CA ILE A 98 -24.17 -13.69 10.21
C ILE A 98 -23.01 -13.38 11.17
N ALA A 99 -22.83 -14.16 12.24
CA ALA A 99 -21.75 -13.97 13.19
C ALA A 99 -20.37 -14.17 12.55
N THR A 100 -20.18 -15.24 11.76
CA THR A 100 -18.91 -15.49 11.05
C THR A 100 -18.65 -14.46 9.94
N LEU A 101 -19.69 -14.02 9.22
CA LEU A 101 -19.58 -12.92 8.26
C LEU A 101 -19.17 -11.62 8.96
N ALA A 102 -19.77 -11.29 10.11
CA ALA A 102 -19.38 -10.12 10.89
C ALA A 102 -17.92 -10.21 11.37
N VAL A 103 -17.46 -11.39 11.80
CA VAL A 103 -16.04 -11.60 12.14
C VAL A 103 -15.13 -11.38 10.93
N ILE A 104 -15.48 -11.96 9.77
CA ILE A 104 -14.69 -11.82 8.53
C ILE A 104 -14.58 -10.35 8.11
N VAL A 105 -15.67 -9.60 8.22
CA VAL A 105 -15.77 -8.19 7.79
C VAL A 105 -15.16 -7.23 8.79
N LEU A 106 -15.34 -7.46 10.09
CA LEU A 106 -15.04 -6.48 11.14
C LEU A 106 -13.76 -6.77 11.92
N HIS A 107 -13.16 -7.97 11.80
CA HIS A 107 -12.00 -8.33 12.62
C HIS A 107 -10.83 -8.91 11.82
N PRO A 108 -9.86 -8.08 11.38
CA PRO A 108 -8.66 -8.56 10.72
C PRO A 108 -7.74 -9.31 11.70
N PHE A 109 -7.73 -10.64 11.61
CA PHE A 109 -6.79 -11.51 12.32
C PHE A 109 -5.34 -11.35 11.89
N SER A 110 -5.07 -10.85 10.68
CA SER A 110 -3.73 -10.74 10.10
C SER A 110 -3.01 -9.43 10.36
N ALA A 111 -3.68 -8.42 10.95
CA ALA A 111 -3.11 -7.08 11.21
C ALA A 111 -1.79 -7.14 12.01
N ALA A 112 -0.99 -6.07 11.94
CA ALA A 112 0.25 -5.88 12.72
C ALA A 112 -0.03 -6.00 14.23
N ARG A 113 0.02 -7.23 14.74
CA ARG A 113 -0.20 -7.54 16.14
C ARG A 113 1.16 -7.56 16.85
N PRO A 114 1.25 -7.00 18.05
CA PRO A 114 2.44 -7.13 18.87
C PRO A 114 2.72 -8.62 19.13
N ASP A 115 3.80 -9.14 18.55
CA ASP A 115 4.25 -10.52 18.78
C ASP A 115 5.66 -10.58 19.39
N GLY A 116 6.21 -9.41 19.74
CA GLY A 116 7.52 -9.28 20.35
C GLY A 116 8.69 -9.43 19.36
N LYS A 117 8.43 -9.51 18.05
CA LYS A 117 9.46 -9.63 17.02
C LYS A 117 9.45 -8.43 16.08
N LEU A 118 10.63 -8.10 15.56
CA LEU A 118 10.75 -7.19 14.43
C LEU A 118 10.57 -8.01 13.14
N HIS A 119 9.54 -7.70 12.36
CA HIS A 119 9.35 -8.26 11.02
C HIS A 119 9.73 -7.22 9.98
N VAL A 120 10.48 -7.65 8.96
CA VAL A 120 10.87 -6.80 7.83
C VAL A 120 10.49 -7.52 6.56
N ASP A 121 9.51 -6.98 5.84
CA ASP A 121 9.02 -7.50 4.58
C ASP A 121 9.52 -6.64 3.43
N PHE A 122 10.31 -7.21 2.53
CA PHE A 122 10.71 -6.56 1.28
C PHE A 122 9.75 -6.97 0.18
N LEU A 123 9.07 -6.00 -0.43
CA LEU A 123 8.06 -6.24 -1.45
C LEU A 123 8.70 -6.25 -2.84
N ASP A 124 8.31 -7.22 -3.67
CA ASP A 124 8.66 -7.23 -5.09
C ASP A 124 7.78 -6.22 -5.85
N VAL A 125 8.30 -4.99 -5.96
CA VAL A 125 7.69 -3.88 -6.71
C VAL A 125 8.23 -3.78 -8.14
N GLY A 126 9.01 -4.77 -8.59
CA GLY A 126 9.75 -4.73 -9.84
C GLY A 126 11.05 -3.93 -9.70
N GLN A 127 11.10 -2.75 -10.30
CA GLN A 127 12.22 -1.82 -10.13
C GLN A 127 11.85 -0.83 -9.01
N GLY A 128 12.76 -0.61 -8.07
CA GLY A 128 12.56 0.26 -6.93
C GLY A 128 12.58 -0.47 -5.58
N ASP A 129 12.37 0.31 -4.51
CA ASP A 129 12.37 -0.19 -3.14
C ASP A 129 11.00 -0.08 -2.50
N CYS A 130 10.68 -1.08 -1.68
CA CYS A 130 9.51 -1.07 -0.81
C CYS A 130 9.74 -2.07 0.32
N ALA A 131 9.75 -1.58 1.55
CA ALA A 131 9.88 -2.40 2.73
C ALA A 131 8.87 -2.01 3.81
N LEU A 132 8.16 -3.00 4.36
CA LEU A 132 7.32 -2.82 5.53
C LEU A 132 8.05 -3.38 6.76
N LEU A 133 8.27 -2.53 7.76
CA LEU A 133 8.74 -2.92 9.08
C LEU A 133 7.55 -2.95 10.02
N THR A 134 7.31 -4.12 10.63
CA THR A 134 6.37 -4.27 11.74
C THR A 134 7.17 -4.47 13.02
N MET A 135 7.10 -3.46 13.89
CA MET A 135 7.83 -3.40 15.15
C MET A 135 7.25 -4.41 16.17
N PRO A 136 8.01 -4.79 17.20
CA PRO A 136 7.56 -5.71 18.25
C PRO A 136 6.26 -5.31 18.96
N ASP A 137 5.97 -4.01 19.01
CA ASP A 137 4.78 -3.42 19.61
C ASP A 137 3.61 -3.23 18.61
N GLY A 138 3.76 -3.70 17.37
CA GLY A 138 2.78 -3.55 16.29
C GLY A 138 2.88 -2.24 15.52
N THR A 139 3.74 -1.29 15.92
CA THR A 139 3.96 -0.05 15.15
C THR A 139 4.50 -0.39 13.76
N THR A 140 4.06 0.33 12.74
CA THR A 140 4.44 0.09 11.34
C THR A 140 5.24 1.24 10.74
N LEU A 141 6.36 0.92 10.10
CA LEU A 141 7.18 1.86 9.34
C LEU A 141 7.33 1.32 7.93
N MET A 142 6.86 2.09 6.95
CA MET A 142 7.00 1.76 5.55
C MET A 142 8.12 2.60 4.94
N ILE A 143 9.17 1.93 4.47
CA ILE A 143 10.33 2.54 3.81
C ILE A 143 10.17 2.35 2.31
N ASP A 144 9.98 3.46 1.60
CA ASP A 144 9.65 3.50 0.16
C ASP A 144 8.37 2.72 -0.22
N GLY A 145 7.86 2.93 -1.43
CA GLY A 145 6.60 2.37 -1.91
C GLY A 145 6.67 1.78 -3.32
N GLY A 146 7.86 1.71 -3.92
CA GLY A 146 8.02 1.41 -5.33
C GLY A 146 7.41 2.50 -6.22
N GLY A 147 7.35 2.21 -7.52
CA GLY A 147 6.68 3.07 -8.47
C GLY A 147 7.32 3.05 -9.83
N ARG A 148 6.83 3.91 -10.72
CA ARG A 148 7.42 4.10 -12.04
C ARG A 148 7.33 5.58 -12.40
N PRO A 149 8.36 6.14 -13.06
CA PRO A 149 8.24 7.47 -13.62
C PRO A 149 7.02 7.54 -14.54
N ASN A 150 6.21 8.58 -14.38
CA ASN A 150 5.07 8.81 -15.25
C ASN A 150 5.56 9.13 -16.68
N MET A 151 5.53 8.13 -17.57
CA MET A 151 5.98 8.30 -18.97
C MET A 151 5.05 9.17 -19.82
N ASN A 152 3.88 9.57 -19.33
CA ASN A 152 2.94 10.47 -20.04
C ASN A 152 3.40 11.95 -20.05
N ARG A 153 4.69 12.22 -19.80
CA ARG A 153 5.26 13.57 -19.73
C ARG A 153 5.96 14.00 -21.03
N ASP A 154 6.17 13.07 -21.97
CA ASP A 154 6.65 13.42 -23.30
C ASP A 154 5.46 13.99 -24.08
N GLY A 155 5.46 15.32 -24.25
CA GLY A 155 4.48 16.10 -25.00
C GLY A 155 4.40 15.69 -26.49
N LEU A 156 3.79 14.54 -26.76
CA LEU A 156 2.93 14.39 -27.93
C LEU A 156 1.61 15.06 -27.56
N ASP A 157 1.64 16.36 -27.82
CA ASP A 157 0.56 17.32 -27.73
C ASP A 157 -0.59 16.86 -28.64
N ASP A 158 -1.43 15.93 -28.16
CA ASP A 158 -2.79 15.77 -28.71
C ASP A 158 -3.63 16.88 -28.07
N THR A 159 -3.52 18.07 -28.68
CA THR A 159 -4.14 19.34 -28.28
C THR A 159 -5.68 19.37 -28.40
N ASP A 160 -6.38 18.23 -28.23
CA ASP A 160 -7.85 18.17 -28.34
C ASP A 160 -8.53 17.27 -27.29
N SER A 161 -7.82 16.80 -26.26
CA SER A 161 -8.44 16.11 -25.12
C SER A 161 -7.93 16.64 -23.78
N ASP A 162 -8.82 17.22 -22.97
CA ASP A 162 -8.57 17.76 -21.62
C ASP A 162 -8.08 16.71 -20.58
N GLU A 163 -7.88 15.46 -20.99
CA GLU A 163 -7.41 14.38 -20.13
C GLU A 163 -6.33 13.57 -20.88
N PRO A 164 -5.06 13.61 -20.46
CA PRO A 164 -4.03 12.73 -21.01
C PRO A 164 -4.49 11.28 -20.84
N PHE A 165 -4.47 10.49 -21.91
CA PHE A 165 -4.79 9.06 -21.85
C PHE A 165 -3.82 8.35 -20.88
N GLN A 166 -4.22 8.19 -19.63
CA GLN A 166 -3.57 7.29 -18.68
C GLN A 166 -4.09 5.89 -19.00
N ARG A 167 -3.16 4.96 -19.30
CA ARG A 167 -3.55 3.55 -19.36
C ARG A 167 -4.19 3.19 -18.02
N ASP A 168 -5.35 2.56 -18.07
CA ASP A 168 -6.10 2.06 -16.91
C ASP A 168 -5.40 0.84 -16.29
N THR A 169 -4.13 1.02 -15.92
CA THR A 169 -3.30 0.06 -15.22
C THR A 169 -3.10 0.57 -13.81
N ARG A 170 -3.47 -0.23 -12.81
CA ARG A 170 -3.19 0.08 -11.40
C ARG A 170 -1.72 0.41 -11.23
N SER A 171 -1.44 1.47 -10.48
CA SER A 171 -0.08 1.83 -10.07
C SER A 171 0.54 0.70 -9.25
N ILE A 172 1.86 0.75 -9.06
CA ILE A 172 2.55 -0.18 -8.16
C ILE A 172 2.05 -0.02 -6.72
N GLY A 173 1.82 1.22 -6.29
CA GLY A 173 1.26 1.52 -4.97
C GLY A 173 -0.12 0.90 -4.75
N GLU A 174 -1.01 0.94 -5.73
CA GLU A 174 -2.34 0.32 -5.60
C GLU A 174 -2.33 -1.20 -5.81
N GLY A 175 -1.69 -1.66 -6.88
CA GLY A 175 -1.78 -3.05 -7.34
C GLY A 175 -0.86 -4.03 -6.62
N VAL A 176 0.25 -3.56 -6.03
CA VAL A 176 1.22 -4.42 -5.33
C VAL A 176 1.21 -4.09 -3.85
N VAL A 177 1.55 -2.85 -3.51
CA VAL A 177 1.75 -2.45 -2.11
C VAL A 177 0.45 -2.52 -1.34
N SER A 178 -0.58 -1.81 -1.79
CA SER A 178 -1.85 -1.76 -1.06
C SER A 178 -2.48 -3.15 -0.97
N GLU A 179 -2.43 -3.95 -2.05
CA GLU A 179 -2.89 -5.35 -2.03
C GLU A 179 -2.17 -6.21 -0.99
N PHE A 180 -0.85 -6.08 -0.87
CA PHE A 180 -0.09 -6.75 0.18
C PHE A 180 -0.52 -6.30 1.59
N LEU A 181 -0.63 -4.99 1.82
CA LEU A 181 -1.01 -4.44 3.13
C LEU A 181 -2.42 -4.90 3.55
N TRP A 182 -3.39 -4.90 2.63
CA TRP A 182 -4.73 -5.43 2.90
C TRP A 182 -4.74 -6.96 3.09
N ALA A 183 -3.92 -7.70 2.35
CA ALA A 183 -3.77 -9.14 2.57
C ALA A 183 -3.20 -9.43 3.97
N ARG A 184 -2.32 -8.55 4.47
CA ARG A 184 -1.86 -8.50 5.87
C ARG A 184 -2.91 -7.93 6.83
N GLY A 185 -4.12 -7.61 6.39
CA GLY A 185 -5.19 -7.11 7.25
C GLY A 185 -4.89 -5.76 7.91
N LEU A 186 -3.98 -4.97 7.34
CA LEU A 186 -3.69 -3.62 7.79
C LEU A 186 -4.75 -2.65 7.24
N ASP A 187 -5.22 -1.74 8.09
CA ASP A 187 -6.04 -0.58 7.73
C ASP A 187 -5.34 0.75 8.07
N GLN A 188 -4.19 0.67 8.72
CA GLN A 188 -3.34 1.77 9.14
C GLN A 188 -1.87 1.44 8.90
N ILE A 189 -1.10 2.46 8.53
CA ILE A 189 0.36 2.48 8.54
C ILE A 189 0.78 3.66 9.41
N ASP A 190 1.65 3.48 10.41
CA ASP A 190 2.00 4.61 11.28
C ASP A 190 2.88 5.61 10.54
N TYR A 191 4.00 5.15 9.98
CA TYR A 191 4.98 6.06 9.39
C TYR A 191 5.29 5.68 7.94
N LEU A 192 5.24 6.68 7.05
CA LEU A 192 5.79 6.58 5.70
C LEU A 192 7.16 7.26 5.69
N LEU A 193 8.16 6.59 5.14
CA LEU A 193 9.53 7.09 5.08
C LEU A 193 10.07 6.89 3.66
N PRO A 194 9.82 7.84 2.74
CA PRO A 194 10.53 7.86 1.47
C PRO A 194 12.00 8.20 1.71
N THR A 195 12.89 7.40 1.14
CA THR A 195 14.33 7.60 1.23
C THR A 195 14.77 8.82 0.42
N HIS A 196 14.19 9.01 -0.76
CA HIS A 196 14.39 10.15 -1.65
C HIS A 196 13.18 10.31 -2.60
N ALA A 197 13.21 11.31 -3.47
CA ALA A 197 12.08 11.69 -4.32
C ALA A 197 11.91 10.87 -5.61
N ASP A 198 12.81 9.95 -5.95
CA ASP A 198 12.69 9.20 -7.20
C ASP A 198 11.41 8.37 -7.26
N ALA A 199 10.84 8.27 -8.45
CA ALA A 199 9.51 7.69 -8.64
C ALA A 199 9.43 6.22 -8.24
N ASP A 200 10.49 5.44 -8.41
CA ASP A 200 10.57 4.04 -7.99
C ASP A 200 10.76 3.87 -6.46
N HIS A 201 10.75 4.98 -5.71
CA HIS A 201 10.77 5.00 -4.26
C HIS A 201 9.52 5.69 -3.68
N ILE A 202 9.21 6.92 -4.09
CA ILE A 202 8.18 7.74 -3.44
C ILE A 202 6.77 7.54 -4.00
N ASP A 203 6.64 7.13 -5.27
CA ASP A 203 5.36 7.23 -5.99
C ASP A 203 4.27 6.35 -5.37
N GLY A 204 4.58 5.09 -5.06
CA GLY A 204 3.61 4.15 -4.48
C GLY A 204 3.10 4.56 -3.09
N LEU A 205 3.83 5.42 -2.37
CA LEU A 205 3.39 5.96 -1.08
C LEU A 205 2.18 6.91 -1.21
N ASN A 206 1.97 7.50 -2.39
CA ASN A 206 0.76 8.29 -2.66
C ASN A 206 -0.50 7.44 -2.52
N ASP A 207 -0.48 6.23 -3.06
CA ASP A 207 -1.64 5.33 -2.99
C ASP A 207 -1.83 4.79 -1.58
N VAL A 208 -0.74 4.50 -0.86
CA VAL A 208 -0.80 4.11 0.54
C VAL A 208 -1.48 5.21 1.38
N ALA A 209 -1.10 6.47 1.20
CA ALA A 209 -1.70 7.59 1.94
C ALA A 209 -3.17 7.85 1.60
N ARG A 210 -3.63 7.47 0.39
CA ARG A 210 -5.06 7.54 0.01
C ARG A 210 -5.87 6.37 0.55
N ASN A 211 -5.25 5.19 0.63
CA ASN A 211 -5.92 3.92 0.90
C ASN A 211 -5.95 3.53 2.39
N PHE A 212 -5.00 4.04 3.18
CA PHE A 212 -4.82 3.66 4.58
C PHE A 212 -4.82 4.89 5.48
N LYS A 213 -5.17 4.69 6.76
CA LYS A 213 -4.89 5.71 7.78
C LYS A 213 -3.38 5.80 7.96
N VAL A 214 -2.84 7.01 7.91
CA VAL A 214 -1.41 7.26 8.13
C VAL A 214 -1.24 8.22 9.30
N ARG A 215 -0.24 8.01 10.16
CA ARG A 215 0.03 8.92 11.28
C ARG A 215 0.86 10.12 10.81
N SER A 216 2.01 9.88 10.19
CA SER A 216 2.82 10.92 9.59
C SER A 216 3.75 10.38 8.51
N ALA A 217 4.25 11.29 7.67
CA ALA A 217 5.36 11.03 6.77
C ALA A 217 6.65 11.61 7.38
N ILE A 218 7.77 10.92 7.17
CA ILE A 218 9.09 11.30 7.67
C ILE A 218 10.04 11.38 6.48
N VAL A 219 10.68 12.52 6.25
CA VAL A 219 11.51 12.75 5.06
C VAL A 219 12.85 13.39 5.41
N ALA A 220 13.87 13.14 4.58
CA ALA A 220 15.15 13.85 4.69
C ALA A 220 15.08 15.25 4.07
N ARG A 221 14.48 15.35 2.88
CA ARG A 221 14.41 16.56 2.05
C ARG A 221 12.99 16.86 1.62
N THR A 222 12.76 18.13 1.28
CA THR A 222 11.49 18.66 0.77
C THR A 222 11.73 19.50 -0.48
N PRO A 223 12.22 18.92 -1.60
CA PRO A 223 12.52 19.65 -2.84
C PRO A 223 11.23 20.09 -3.55
N PRO A 224 10.81 21.37 -3.46
CA PRO A 224 9.51 21.79 -3.96
C PRO A 224 9.39 21.74 -5.50
N ASP A 225 10.52 21.85 -6.20
CA ASP A 225 10.59 21.85 -7.66
C ASP A 225 10.70 20.42 -8.25
N ASP A 226 10.87 19.42 -7.39
CA ASP A 226 10.83 18.03 -7.80
C ASP A 226 9.38 17.59 -8.06
N PRO A 227 9.06 17.06 -9.25
CA PRO A 227 7.70 16.72 -9.65
C PRO A 227 7.09 15.57 -8.83
N GLU A 228 7.92 14.60 -8.42
CA GLU A 228 7.48 13.42 -7.67
C GLU A 228 7.22 13.81 -6.21
N TYR A 229 8.14 14.56 -5.61
CA TYR A 229 7.93 15.12 -4.28
C TYR A 229 6.75 16.08 -4.22
N ALA A 230 6.56 16.95 -5.21
CA ALA A 230 5.43 17.87 -5.25
C ALA A 230 4.09 17.14 -5.23
N ARG A 231 3.98 16.02 -5.97
CA ARG A 231 2.82 15.13 -5.94
C ARG A 231 2.66 14.46 -4.58
N PHE A 232 3.72 13.91 -4.01
CA PHE A 232 3.71 13.33 -2.67
C PHE A 232 3.22 14.34 -1.62
N ALA A 233 3.79 15.54 -1.59
CA ALA A 233 3.41 16.61 -0.68
C ALA A 233 1.95 17.06 -0.85
N ALA A 234 1.46 17.14 -2.10
CA ALA A 234 0.06 17.42 -2.37
C ALA A 234 -0.86 16.32 -1.82
N THR A 235 -0.49 15.05 -1.99
CA THR A 235 -1.24 13.91 -1.42
C THR A 235 -1.24 13.94 0.11
N MET A 236 -0.09 14.15 0.75
CA MET A 236 0.00 14.27 2.21
C MET A 236 -0.91 15.40 2.73
N LYS A 237 -0.87 16.57 2.07
CA LYS A 237 -1.70 17.72 2.41
C LYS A 237 -3.20 17.41 2.25
N ALA A 238 -3.60 16.77 1.16
CA ALA A 238 -4.98 16.39 0.91
C ALA A 238 -5.50 15.36 1.94
N ALA A 239 -4.63 14.47 2.40
CA ALA A 239 -4.92 13.50 3.46
C ALA A 239 -4.82 14.08 4.88
N GLY A 240 -4.42 15.35 5.05
CA GLY A 240 -4.25 15.99 6.35
C GLY A 240 -3.06 15.47 7.17
N LEU A 241 -2.05 14.91 6.49
CA LEU A 241 -0.87 14.29 7.09
C LEU A 241 0.25 15.32 7.28
N SER A 242 0.94 15.25 8.43
CA SER A 242 2.15 16.03 8.67
C SER A 242 3.37 15.36 8.05
N ILE A 243 4.31 16.20 7.58
CA ILE A 243 5.63 15.77 7.11
C ILE A 243 6.66 16.21 8.15
N GLU A 244 7.27 15.24 8.82
CA GLU A 244 8.36 15.40 9.76
C GLU A 244 9.71 15.28 9.04
N LYS A 245 10.74 15.96 9.55
CA LYS A 245 12.05 16.02 8.92
C LYS A 245 13.10 15.41 9.82
N ILE A 246 13.98 14.62 9.24
CA ILE A 246 15.08 13.95 9.94
C ILE A 246 16.39 14.09 9.16
N GLY A 247 17.51 13.98 9.86
CA GLY A 247 18.85 13.96 9.29
C GLY A 247 19.82 13.16 10.15
N ALA A 248 21.07 13.05 9.69
CA ALA A 248 22.09 12.26 10.35
C ALA A 248 22.25 12.67 11.83
N GLY A 249 22.25 11.67 12.71
CA GLY A 249 22.28 11.84 14.17
C GLY A 249 20.92 11.72 14.85
N ASP A 250 19.81 11.82 14.13
CA ASP A 250 18.48 11.56 14.67
C ASP A 250 18.26 10.06 14.94
N ILE A 251 17.50 9.74 15.98
CA ILE A 251 17.13 8.36 16.33
C ILE A 251 15.62 8.31 16.60
N LEU A 252 14.90 7.51 15.81
CA LEU A 252 13.50 7.21 16.05
C LEU A 252 13.40 5.94 16.90
N HIS A 253 12.62 6.00 17.98
CA HIS A 253 12.45 4.88 18.91
C HIS A 253 11.06 4.25 18.76
N PHE A 254 11.04 2.94 18.49
CA PHE A 254 9.83 2.11 18.43
C PHE A 254 9.96 0.99 19.46
N GLY A 255 9.63 1.31 20.72
CA GLY A 255 9.87 0.42 21.85
C GLY A 255 11.37 0.11 22.02
N ASN A 256 11.75 -1.14 21.79
CA ASN A 256 13.13 -1.61 21.85
C ASN A 256 13.83 -1.65 20.47
N VAL A 257 13.20 -1.13 19.43
CA VAL A 257 13.81 -0.89 18.12
C VAL A 257 14.27 0.56 18.03
N ALA A 258 15.48 0.78 17.53
CA ALA A 258 16.01 2.11 17.24
C ALA A 258 16.30 2.22 15.74
N ALA A 259 15.70 3.21 15.07
CA ALA A 259 16.03 3.58 13.70
C ALA A 259 16.95 4.80 13.73
N GLU A 260 18.24 4.56 13.51
CA GLU A 260 19.29 5.57 13.53
C GLU A 260 19.51 6.14 12.14
N VAL A 261 19.39 7.45 11.99
CA VAL A 261 19.64 8.14 10.73
C VAL A 261 21.12 8.41 10.59
N LEU A 262 21.74 7.86 9.55
CA LEU A 262 23.18 7.98 9.29
C LEU A 262 23.51 9.02 8.22
N TRP A 263 22.55 9.34 7.36
CA TRP A 263 22.70 10.25 6.21
C TRP A 263 21.31 10.69 5.72
N PRO A 264 21.12 11.89 5.14
CA PRO A 264 22.09 12.97 4.88
C PRO A 264 22.39 13.85 6.10
N PRO A 265 23.45 14.67 6.07
CA PRO A 265 23.80 15.57 7.16
C PRO A 265 22.69 16.62 7.41
N PRO A 266 22.41 17.02 8.67
CA PRO A 266 21.36 18.00 8.99
C PRO A 266 21.59 19.38 8.36
N SER A 267 22.84 19.71 8.03
CA SER A 267 23.23 20.97 7.39
C SER A 267 22.93 21.04 5.89
N ALA A 268 22.43 19.95 5.30
CA ALA A 268 22.01 19.93 3.91
C ALA A 268 20.82 20.89 3.68
N ASP A 269 20.86 21.66 2.58
CA ASP A 269 19.71 22.48 2.19
C ASP A 269 18.51 21.58 1.88
N VAL A 270 17.56 21.52 2.80
CA VAL A 270 16.38 20.67 2.74
C VAL A 270 15.56 20.90 1.46
N LYS A 271 15.70 22.07 0.80
CA LYS A 271 15.00 22.39 -0.45
C LYS A 271 15.80 22.09 -1.72
N ALA A 272 17.07 21.75 -1.61
CA ALA A 272 17.89 21.38 -2.75
C ALA A 272 17.32 20.12 -3.43
N PRO A 273 17.66 19.88 -4.73
CA PRO A 273 17.24 18.70 -5.45
C PRO A 273 17.48 17.41 -4.64
N SER A 274 16.56 16.45 -4.76
CA SER A 274 16.71 15.16 -4.12
C SER A 274 17.44 14.22 -5.06
N GLU A 275 18.77 14.24 -5.02
CA GLU A 275 19.58 13.30 -5.80
C GLU A 275 19.78 11.98 -5.04
N ASN A 276 20.26 10.94 -5.74
CA ASN A 276 20.58 9.64 -5.15
C ASN A 276 21.50 9.73 -3.93
N ASN A 277 22.51 10.61 -3.98
CA ASN A 277 23.44 10.84 -2.87
C ASN A 277 22.82 11.57 -1.68
N ASP A 278 21.55 11.94 -1.75
CA ASP A 278 20.79 12.56 -0.68
C ASP A 278 19.79 11.62 -0.01
N GLY A 279 19.74 10.36 -0.48
CA GLY A 279 18.87 9.32 0.04
C GLY A 279 19.11 9.03 1.51
N LEU A 280 18.02 8.87 2.26
CA LEU A 280 18.07 8.62 3.69
C LEU A 280 18.68 7.24 4.00
N VAL A 281 19.83 7.23 4.66
CA VAL A 281 20.48 6.00 5.14
C VAL A 281 20.07 5.78 6.59
N VAL A 282 19.42 4.64 6.87
CA VAL A 282 18.87 4.33 8.18
C VAL A 282 19.37 2.96 8.65
N ARG A 283 19.89 2.90 9.87
CA ARG A 283 20.20 1.64 10.54
C ARG A 283 19.14 1.29 11.57
N ILE A 284 18.47 0.17 11.37
CA ILE A 284 17.48 -0.38 12.30
C ILE A 284 18.20 -1.35 13.24
N ARG A 285 18.21 -1.05 14.54
CA ARG A 285 18.76 -1.91 15.59
C ARG A 285 17.67 -2.55 16.42
N PHE A 286 17.81 -3.85 16.65
CA PHE A 286 16.95 -4.63 17.54
C PHE A 286 17.80 -5.68 18.27
N GLY A 287 18.02 -5.48 19.57
CA GLY A 287 18.94 -6.33 20.35
C GLY A 287 20.38 -6.19 19.85
N ASP A 288 21.00 -7.31 19.53
CA ASP A 288 22.35 -7.40 18.96
C ASP A 288 22.37 -7.36 17.42
N LYS A 289 21.20 -7.23 16.78
CA LYS A 289 21.05 -7.23 15.33
C LYS A 289 20.87 -5.83 14.75
N ALA A 290 21.47 -5.61 13.59
CA ALA A 290 21.33 -4.39 12.81
C ALA A 290 21.02 -4.67 11.34
N LEU A 291 20.09 -3.89 10.77
CA LEU A 291 19.75 -3.86 9.35
C LEU A 291 20.00 -2.45 8.81
N LEU A 292 20.80 -2.34 7.75
CA LEU A 292 21.10 -1.07 7.08
C LEU A 292 20.25 -0.90 5.82
N PHE A 293 19.45 0.16 5.77
CA PHE A 293 18.82 0.67 4.55
C PHE A 293 19.69 1.78 4.00
N THR A 294 20.15 1.64 2.75
CA THR A 294 21.12 2.55 2.15
C THR A 294 20.51 3.52 1.15
N ALA A 295 19.21 3.44 0.87
CA ALA A 295 18.60 4.12 -0.27
C ALA A 295 19.40 3.86 -1.57
N ASP A 296 19.43 4.84 -2.46
CA ASP A 296 20.16 4.80 -3.72
C ASP A 296 21.51 5.53 -3.68
N ILE A 297 22.10 5.68 -2.49
CA ILE A 297 23.38 6.38 -2.33
C ILE A 297 24.46 5.81 -3.27
N GLU A 298 25.28 6.70 -3.82
CA GLU A 298 26.38 6.33 -4.70
C GLU A 298 27.74 6.49 -4.02
N LYS A 299 28.82 6.22 -4.74
CA LYS A 299 30.21 6.29 -4.23
C LYS A 299 30.54 7.59 -3.51
N GLN A 300 29.86 8.70 -3.82
CA GLN A 300 30.11 9.98 -3.18
C GLN A 300 29.58 9.99 -1.75
N ALA A 301 28.29 9.70 -1.55
CA ALA A 301 27.69 9.61 -0.22
C ALA A 301 28.33 8.50 0.61
N GLU A 302 28.61 7.33 0.03
CA GLU A 302 29.32 6.25 0.73
C GLU A 302 30.67 6.70 1.27
N ARG A 303 31.45 7.44 0.47
CA ARG A 303 32.75 7.99 0.90
C ARG A 303 32.58 9.06 1.97
N ALA A 304 31.56 9.91 1.85
CA ALA A 304 31.27 10.96 2.83
C ALA A 304 30.94 10.35 4.20
N ILE A 305 30.00 9.40 4.26
CA ILE A 305 29.60 8.67 5.46
C ILE A 305 30.82 8.05 6.16
N LEU A 306 31.69 7.36 5.42
CA LEU A 306 32.90 6.76 5.98
C LEU A 306 33.92 7.82 6.45
N SER A 307 34.05 8.94 5.72
CA SER A 307 34.98 10.01 6.09
C SER A 307 34.58 10.76 7.35
N GLU A 308 33.27 10.79 7.67
CA GLU A 308 32.73 11.33 8.91
C GLU A 308 32.90 10.36 10.10
N GLY A 309 33.41 9.15 9.87
CA GLY A 309 33.62 8.14 10.90
C GLY A 309 32.33 7.49 11.39
N VAL A 310 31.25 7.58 10.61
CA VAL A 310 29.96 6.97 10.93
C VAL A 310 30.08 5.44 10.85
N ASP A 311 29.70 4.77 11.94
CA ASP A 311 29.67 3.31 11.98
C ASP A 311 28.48 2.78 11.18
N VAL A 312 28.77 2.14 10.04
CA VAL A 312 27.77 1.51 9.15
C VAL A 312 27.63 0.01 9.35
N ARG A 313 28.34 -0.58 10.33
CA ARG A 313 28.32 -2.03 10.57
C ARG A 313 26.90 -2.53 10.84
N SER A 314 26.49 -3.56 10.09
CA SER A 314 25.15 -4.17 10.19
C SER A 314 25.18 -5.66 9.81
N ASP A 315 24.30 -6.48 10.39
CA ASP A 315 24.19 -7.91 10.05
C ASP A 315 23.55 -8.12 8.66
N ILE A 316 22.62 -7.22 8.30
CA ILE A 316 21.86 -7.26 7.07
C ILE A 316 22.00 -5.90 6.38
N VAL A 317 22.14 -5.88 5.06
CA VAL A 317 22.09 -4.66 4.26
C VAL A 317 21.06 -4.79 3.15
N LYS A 318 20.21 -3.77 2.98
CA LYS A 318 19.56 -3.51 1.70
C LYS A 318 20.59 -2.82 0.82
N VAL A 319 21.02 -3.48 -0.24
CA VAL A 319 22.06 -3.01 -1.16
C VAL A 319 21.61 -1.72 -1.83
N ALA A 320 22.55 -0.78 -1.89
CA ALA A 320 22.35 0.54 -2.44
C ALA A 320 22.04 0.50 -3.93
N HIS A 321 21.09 1.34 -4.34
CA HIS A 321 20.83 1.68 -5.74
C HIS A 321 20.66 0.44 -6.61
N HIS A 322 19.88 -0.52 -6.11
CA HIS A 322 19.54 -1.76 -6.81
C HIS A 322 20.74 -2.58 -7.29
N GLY A 323 21.93 -2.39 -6.68
CA GLY A 323 23.18 -3.04 -7.10
C GLY A 323 23.93 -2.30 -8.21
N SER A 324 23.61 -1.03 -8.48
CA SER A 324 24.29 -0.21 -9.49
C SER A 324 25.82 -0.20 -9.34
N ARG A 325 26.53 -0.16 -10.48
CA ARG A 325 28.00 0.03 -10.54
C ARG A 325 28.46 1.39 -9.99
N THR A 326 27.54 2.34 -9.78
CA THR A 326 27.78 3.63 -9.13
C THR A 326 27.70 3.55 -7.61
N SER A 327 27.37 2.40 -7.03
CA SER A 327 27.26 2.19 -5.58
C SER A 327 28.08 0.96 -5.15
N SER A 328 27.97 0.59 -3.88
CA SER A 328 28.64 -0.54 -3.25
C SER A 328 30.16 -0.52 -3.42
N THR A 329 30.81 0.59 -3.07
CA THR A 329 32.29 0.66 -3.10
C THR A 329 32.90 -0.41 -2.19
N PRO A 330 34.08 -0.98 -2.56
CA PRO A 330 34.75 -1.99 -1.73
C PRO A 330 34.96 -1.55 -0.28
N ALA A 331 35.23 -0.27 -0.04
CA ALA A 331 35.38 0.28 1.30
C ALA A 331 34.07 0.27 2.09
N PHE A 332 32.95 0.65 1.47
CA PHE A 332 31.64 0.66 2.13
C PHE A 332 31.11 -0.75 2.39
N VAL A 333 31.32 -1.69 1.46
CA VAL A 333 31.01 -3.12 1.66
C VAL A 333 31.85 -3.70 2.80
N ALA A 334 33.14 -3.38 2.87
CA ALA A 334 34.01 -3.84 3.95
C ALA A 334 33.64 -3.23 5.32
N ALA A 335 33.23 -1.97 5.35
CA ALA A 335 32.83 -1.27 6.57
C ALA A 335 31.47 -1.74 7.10
N SER A 336 30.49 -1.95 6.22
CA SER A 336 29.16 -2.44 6.60
C SER A 336 29.19 -3.90 7.08
N HIS A 337 30.10 -4.72 6.54
CA HIS A 337 30.36 -6.10 6.94
C HIS A 337 29.09 -6.96 7.14
N PRO A 338 28.17 -7.01 6.16
CA PRO A 338 26.93 -7.75 6.28
C PRO A 338 27.15 -9.27 6.21
N SER A 339 26.30 -10.02 6.91
CA SER A 339 26.16 -11.47 6.74
C SER A 339 25.09 -11.83 5.69
N LEU A 340 24.16 -10.92 5.42
CA LEU A 340 23.10 -11.04 4.42
C LEU A 340 22.94 -9.73 3.66
N ALA A 341 22.82 -9.83 2.33
CA ALA A 341 22.56 -8.70 1.45
C ALA A 341 21.24 -8.94 0.70
N ILE A 342 20.38 -7.93 0.69
CA ILE A 342 19.09 -7.94 0.00
C ILE A 342 19.19 -6.95 -1.15
N ILE A 343 18.88 -7.38 -2.37
CA ILE A 343 18.89 -6.52 -3.56
C ILE A 343 17.47 -6.53 -4.11
N SER A 344 16.80 -5.38 -4.07
CA SER A 344 15.52 -5.18 -4.75
C SER A 344 15.85 -4.71 -6.16
N VAL A 345 15.66 -5.57 -7.14
CA VAL A 345 15.96 -5.24 -8.54
C VAL A 345 15.11 -6.09 -9.45
N GLY A 346 14.52 -5.47 -10.46
CA GLY A 346 13.71 -6.17 -11.44
C GLY A 346 14.57 -7.13 -12.28
N ARG A 347 14.02 -8.29 -12.64
CA ARG A 347 14.74 -9.33 -13.43
C ARG A 347 15.39 -8.82 -14.72
N THR A 348 14.82 -7.78 -15.33
CA THR A 348 15.29 -7.18 -16.58
C THR A 348 15.82 -5.76 -16.38
N SER A 349 16.15 -5.38 -15.15
CA SER A 349 16.75 -4.08 -14.86
C SER A 349 18.14 -3.96 -15.46
N ILE A 350 18.52 -2.73 -15.80
CA ILE A 350 19.90 -2.40 -16.19
C ILE A 350 20.81 -2.18 -14.96
N PHE A 351 20.20 -2.09 -13.79
CA PHE A 351 20.86 -2.13 -12.50
C PHE A 351 20.94 -3.58 -12.02
N GLY A 352 21.93 -3.90 -11.18
CA GLY A 352 22.13 -5.25 -10.60
C GLY A 352 23.09 -6.14 -11.37
#